data_AF-A0A7W0N979-F1
#
_entry.id   AF-A0A7W0N979-F1
#
_cell.length_a   1.000
_cell.length_b   1.000
_cell.length_c   1.000
_cell.angle_alpha   90.00
_cell.angle_beta   90.00
_cell.angle_gamma   90.00
#
_symmetry.space_group_name_H-M   'P 1'
#
loop_
_entity.id
_entity.type
_entity.pdbx_description
1 polymer ?
#
loop_
_entity_poly.entity_id
_entity_poly.type
_entity_poly.pdbx_seq_one_letter_code
_entity_poly.pdbx_strand_id
1 'polypeptide(L)'
;MSRRTNSVKAKIITLFAAKATFSLLQRSLNLEEIAKRTSLLDEDATDFSRIRCPLCEWQPKSLTRWTCGSCGHPEYFYDACGTEWNTFATGGKCPGCTHQWKWTMCLRCFGWALHADWYK
;
A
#
# COMPACT_ATOMS: atom_id res chain seq x y z
N MET A 1 63.71 -20.42 13.11
CA MET A 1 63.03 -19.10 12.93
C MET A 1 61.87 -19.20 11.92
N SER A 2 60.77 -19.91 12.20
CA SER A 2 59.63 -19.98 11.25
C SER A 2 58.29 -20.35 11.92
N ARG A 3 57.83 -19.55 12.88
CA ARG A 3 56.47 -19.69 13.46
C ARG A 3 55.68 -18.37 13.57
N ARG A 4 56.37 -17.21 13.57
CA ARG A 4 55.74 -15.88 13.72
C ARG A 4 55.02 -15.37 12.46
N THR A 5 55.46 -15.78 11.27
CA THR A 5 54.95 -15.27 9.98
C THR A 5 53.58 -15.85 9.59
N ASN A 6 53.29 -17.10 9.98
CA ASN A 6 52.02 -17.77 9.66
C ASN A 6 50.83 -17.22 10.48
N SER A 7 51.08 -16.78 11.72
CA SER A 7 50.05 -16.22 12.61
C SER A 7 49.55 -14.85 12.15
N VAL A 8 50.44 -14.02 11.58
CA VAL A 8 50.09 -12.69 11.06
C VAL A 8 49.28 -12.78 9.76
N LYS A 9 49.68 -13.66 8.84
CA LYS A 9 48.95 -13.90 7.58
C LYS A 9 47.53 -14.42 7.84
N ALA A 10 47.36 -15.35 8.78
CA ALA A 10 46.04 -15.87 9.15
C ALA A 10 45.12 -14.77 9.69
N LYS A 11 45.60 -13.92 10.61
CA LYS A 11 44.81 -12.82 11.19
C LYS A 11 44.38 -11.77 10.15
N ILE A 12 45.23 -11.47 9.17
CA ILE A 12 44.92 -10.51 8.11
C ILE A 12 43.80 -11.04 7.21
N ILE A 13 43.86 -12.33 6.82
CA ILE A 13 42.83 -12.96 5.99
C ILE A 13 41.48 -12.99 6.72
N THR A 14 41.46 -13.31 8.02
CA THR A 14 40.21 -13.29 8.82
C THR A 14 39.59 -11.89 8.90
N LEU A 15 40.41 -10.83 9.02
CA LEU A 15 39.94 -9.44 9.04
C LEU A 15 39.35 -8.98 7.70
N PHE A 16 39.94 -9.40 6.57
CA PHE A 16 39.39 -9.10 5.24
C PHE A 16 38.09 -9.85 4.97
N ALA A 17 38.00 -11.12 5.33
CA ALA A 17 36.77 -11.90 5.21
C ALA A 17 35.63 -11.31 6.04
N ALA A 18 35.91 -10.91 7.29
CA ALA A 18 34.93 -10.26 8.16
C ALA A 18 34.46 -8.89 7.63
N LYS A 19 35.36 -8.10 7.02
CA LYS A 19 34.99 -6.83 6.35
C LYS A 19 34.15 -7.05 5.10
N ALA A 20 34.46 -8.08 4.31
CA ALA A 20 33.69 -8.41 3.12
C ALA A 20 32.27 -8.90 3.47
N THR A 21 32.13 -9.78 4.46
CA THR A 21 30.81 -10.23 4.95
C THR A 21 30.02 -9.11 5.61
N PHE A 22 30.68 -8.23 6.37
CA PHE A 22 30.04 -7.03 6.95
C PHE A 22 29.58 -6.04 5.87
N SER A 23 30.38 -5.81 4.82
CA SER A 23 30.03 -4.96 3.69
C SER A 23 28.85 -5.52 2.87
N LEU A 24 28.80 -6.84 2.68
CA LEU A 24 27.68 -7.53 2.03
C LEU A 24 26.40 -7.49 2.89
N LEU A 25 26.53 -7.57 4.21
CA LEU A 25 25.42 -7.42 5.16
C LEU A 25 24.92 -5.96 5.26
N GLN A 26 25.82 -4.97 5.16
CA GLN A 26 25.46 -3.54 5.13
C GLN A 26 24.66 -3.18 3.86
N ARG A 27 24.99 -3.79 2.71
CA ARG A 27 24.23 -3.61 1.47
C ARG A 27 22.79 -4.11 1.54
N SER A 28 22.48 -5.11 2.38
CA SER A 28 21.11 -5.61 2.56
C SER A 28 20.25 -4.81 3.53
N LEU A 29 20.82 -3.85 4.26
CA LEU A 29 20.12 -3.05 5.29
C LEU A 29 20.10 -1.56 4.98
N ASN A 30 20.26 -1.14 3.72
CA ASN A 30 20.17 0.27 3.35
C ASN A 30 18.70 0.77 3.42
N LEU A 31 18.22 0.96 4.65
CA LEU A 31 16.89 1.44 4.99
C LEU A 31 16.61 2.84 4.43
N GLU A 32 17.65 3.66 4.26
CA GLU A 32 17.53 5.00 3.68
C GLU A 32 17.18 4.93 2.19
N GLU A 33 17.81 4.01 1.45
CA GLU A 33 17.51 3.79 0.04
C GLU A 33 16.16 3.10 -0.18
N ILE A 34 15.78 2.20 0.74
CA ILE A 34 14.41 1.64 0.77
C ILE A 34 13.39 2.75 1.04
N ALA A 35 13.61 3.62 2.03
CA ALA A 35 12.73 4.73 2.35
C ALA A 35 12.60 5.71 1.16
N LYS A 36 13.71 6.02 0.49
CA LYS A 36 13.73 6.89 -0.68
C LYS A 36 12.99 6.29 -1.88
N ARG A 37 13.02 4.97 -2.06
CA ARG A 37 12.21 4.27 -3.07
C ARG A 37 10.72 4.26 -2.71
N THR A 38 10.39 4.07 -1.44
CA THR A 38 9.00 4.14 -0.97
C THR A 38 8.41 5.53 -1.21
N SER A 39 9.15 6.61 -0.94
CA SER A 39 8.66 7.98 -1.14
C SER A 39 8.41 8.36 -2.60
N LEU A 40 9.08 7.70 -3.56
CA LEU A 40 8.89 7.96 -5.00
C LEU A 40 7.65 7.25 -5.56
N LEU A 41 7.07 6.29 -4.84
CA LEU A 41 5.85 5.58 -5.23
C LEU A 41 4.57 6.31 -4.76
N ASP A 42 4.71 7.37 -3.97
CA ASP A 42 3.59 8.08 -3.34
C ASP A 42 3.02 9.21 -4.22
N GLU A 43 3.63 9.53 -5.38
CA GLU A 43 3.21 10.69 -6.20
C GLU A 43 1.91 10.48 -7.01
N ASP A 44 1.38 9.25 -7.10
CA ASP A 44 0.05 8.95 -7.66
C ASP A 44 -0.96 8.51 -6.59
N ALA A 45 -0.75 8.94 -5.34
CA ALA A 45 -1.66 8.64 -4.25
C ALA A 45 -2.90 9.56 -4.33
N THR A 46 -4.07 8.97 -4.53
CA THR A 46 -5.36 9.66 -4.34
C THR A 46 -5.35 10.43 -3.01
N ASP A 47 -5.64 11.73 -3.04
CA ASP A 47 -5.73 12.53 -1.81
C ASP A 47 -7.03 12.20 -1.05
N PHE A 48 -6.91 11.36 -0.02
CA PHE A 48 -8.01 10.97 0.85
C PHE A 48 -8.41 12.04 1.88
N SER A 49 -7.69 13.17 1.97
CA SER A 49 -7.95 14.21 2.99
C SER A 49 -9.34 14.87 2.84
N ARG A 50 -9.85 14.90 1.61
CA ARG A 50 -11.13 15.50 1.19
C ARG A 50 -12.29 14.50 1.09
N ILE A 51 -12.08 13.26 1.48
CA ILE A 51 -13.07 12.19 1.31
C ILE A 51 -13.71 11.87 2.66
N ARG A 52 -15.02 12.11 2.80
CA ARG A 52 -15.74 11.88 4.05
C ARG A 52 -17.14 11.34 3.78
N CYS A 53 -17.60 10.41 4.61
CA CYS A 53 -18.98 9.96 4.57
C CYS A 53 -19.90 11.18 4.82
N PRO A 54 -20.85 11.48 3.92
CA PRO A 54 -21.74 12.63 4.09
C PRO A 54 -22.75 12.44 5.24
N LEU A 55 -22.88 11.22 5.78
CA LEU A 55 -23.82 10.90 6.85
C LEU A 55 -23.20 10.95 8.26
N CYS A 56 -21.91 10.62 8.39
CA CYS A 56 -21.25 10.49 9.69
C CYS A 56 -19.81 11.01 9.74
N GLU A 57 -19.37 11.68 8.67
CA GLU A 57 -18.04 12.32 8.52
C GLU A 57 -16.84 11.37 8.58
N TRP A 58 -17.08 10.06 8.61
CA TRP A 58 -16.02 9.07 8.60
C TRP A 58 -15.15 9.19 7.35
N GLN A 59 -13.83 9.25 7.57
CA GLN A 59 -12.83 9.32 6.51
C GLN A 59 -12.23 7.92 6.25
N PRO A 60 -12.32 7.41 5.01
CA PRO A 60 -11.63 6.18 4.63
C PRO A 60 -10.12 6.41 4.52
N LYS A 61 -9.36 5.35 4.75
CA LYS A 61 -7.90 5.34 4.53
C LYS A 61 -7.60 4.78 3.14
N SER A 62 -6.38 4.97 2.64
CA SER A 62 -5.94 4.41 1.36
C SER A 62 -6.11 2.87 1.28
N LEU A 63 -5.90 2.18 2.40
CA LEU A 63 -6.04 0.72 2.52
C LEU A 63 -7.48 0.22 2.75
N THR A 64 -8.46 1.12 2.88
CA THR A 64 -9.87 0.71 2.98
C THR A 64 -10.33 0.02 1.69
N ARG A 65 -11.11 -1.05 1.81
CA ARG A 65 -11.61 -1.85 0.67
C ARG A 65 -13.12 -1.97 0.70
N TRP A 66 -13.71 -1.88 -0.49
CA TRP A 66 -15.07 -2.29 -0.82
C TRP A 66 -15.00 -3.45 -1.79
N THR A 67 -16.03 -4.29 -1.77
CA THR A 67 -16.17 -5.43 -2.67
C THR A 67 -17.21 -5.13 -3.73
N CYS A 68 -16.93 -5.51 -4.98
CA CYS A 68 -17.88 -5.43 -6.09
C CYS A 68 -18.88 -6.57 -5.87
N GLY A 69 -19.98 -6.28 -5.18
CA GLY A 69 -21.00 -7.26 -4.82
C GLY A 69 -22.33 -6.97 -5.52
N SER A 70 -23.14 -8.02 -5.71
CA SER A 70 -24.51 -7.84 -6.20
C SER A 70 -25.30 -7.12 -5.12
N CYS A 71 -26.04 -6.09 -5.49
CA CYS A 71 -26.79 -5.25 -4.57
C CYS A 71 -28.14 -4.84 -5.17
N GLY A 72 -29.17 -4.83 -4.32
CA GLY A 72 -30.47 -4.28 -4.67
C GLY A 72 -30.46 -2.75 -4.54
N HIS A 73 -31.58 -2.20 -4.08
CA HIS A 73 -31.66 -0.78 -3.76
C HIS A 73 -30.49 -0.32 -2.85
N PRO A 74 -29.84 0.84 -3.11
CA PRO A 74 -30.20 1.86 -4.10
C PRO A 74 -29.53 1.75 -5.49
N GLU A 75 -28.55 0.86 -5.66
CA GLU A 75 -27.73 0.78 -6.89
C GLU A 75 -28.35 -0.14 -7.96
N TYR A 76 -29.03 -1.21 -7.54
CA TYR A 76 -29.62 -2.24 -8.43
C TYR A 76 -28.61 -2.81 -9.44
N PHE A 77 -27.51 -3.37 -8.94
CA PHE A 77 -26.46 -3.98 -9.75
C PHE A 77 -26.30 -5.45 -9.41
N TYR A 78 -26.45 -6.35 -10.39
CA TYR A 78 -26.46 -7.80 -10.17
C TYR A 78 -25.30 -8.56 -10.85
N ASP A 79 -24.55 -7.92 -11.75
CA ASP A 79 -23.44 -8.53 -12.51
C ASP A 79 -22.08 -8.39 -11.82
N ALA A 80 -22.07 -8.59 -10.51
CA ALA A 80 -20.91 -8.33 -9.68
C ALA A 80 -19.72 -9.27 -9.95
N CYS A 81 -18.50 -8.74 -9.85
CA CYS A 81 -17.27 -9.47 -10.17
C CYS A 81 -16.39 -9.81 -8.95
N GLY A 82 -16.79 -9.43 -7.73
CA GLY A 82 -16.08 -9.77 -6.50
C GLY A 82 -14.76 -9.01 -6.26
N THR A 83 -14.36 -8.11 -7.16
CA THR A 83 -13.13 -7.31 -7.00
C THR A 83 -13.15 -6.51 -5.72
N GLU A 84 -12.03 -6.48 -4.99
CA GLU A 84 -11.83 -5.65 -3.81
C GLU A 84 -10.91 -4.48 -4.13
N TRP A 85 -11.37 -3.25 -3.88
CA TRP A 85 -10.57 -2.05 -4.14
C TRP A 85 -10.99 -0.89 -3.26
N ASN A 86 -10.20 0.17 -3.26
CA ASN A 86 -10.64 1.44 -2.69
C ASN A 86 -11.48 2.18 -3.73
N THR A 87 -12.78 2.33 -3.47
CA THR A 87 -13.71 2.95 -4.42
C THR A 87 -13.27 4.35 -4.86
N PHE A 88 -12.60 5.09 -3.99
CA PHE A 88 -12.13 6.45 -4.27
C PHE A 88 -10.87 6.51 -5.15
N ALA A 89 -10.09 5.42 -5.22
CA ALA A 89 -8.92 5.36 -6.10
C ALA A 89 -9.30 5.40 -7.59
N THR A 90 -10.55 5.08 -7.92
CA THR A 90 -11.06 5.00 -9.29
C THR A 90 -12.32 5.83 -9.52
N GLY A 91 -12.66 6.72 -8.57
CA GLY A 91 -13.89 7.51 -8.66
C GLY A 91 -15.17 6.67 -8.72
N GLY A 92 -15.18 5.50 -8.07
CA GLY A 92 -16.32 4.59 -8.06
C GLY A 92 -16.34 3.58 -9.21
N LYS A 93 -15.38 3.61 -10.13
CA LYS A 93 -15.33 2.63 -11.22
C LYS A 93 -14.68 1.33 -10.76
N CYS A 94 -15.40 0.22 -10.84
CA CYS A 94 -14.84 -1.09 -10.51
C CYS A 94 -13.73 -1.47 -11.51
N PRO A 95 -12.50 -1.80 -11.07
CA PRO A 95 -11.42 -2.17 -11.99
C PRO A 95 -11.59 -3.56 -12.61
N GLY A 96 -12.46 -4.42 -12.05
CA GLY A 96 -12.74 -5.75 -12.60
C GLY A 96 -13.79 -5.75 -13.72
N CYS A 97 -15.00 -5.29 -13.43
CA CYS A 97 -16.11 -5.30 -14.39
C CYS A 97 -16.41 -3.95 -15.04
N THR A 98 -15.65 -2.90 -14.70
CA THR A 98 -15.83 -1.53 -15.21
C THR A 98 -17.14 -0.83 -14.81
N HIS A 99 -17.97 -1.46 -13.97
CA HIS A 99 -19.20 -0.85 -13.44
C HIS A 99 -18.90 0.47 -12.72
N GLN A 100 -19.69 1.51 -13.01
CA GLN A 100 -19.59 2.81 -12.36
C GLN A 100 -20.57 2.87 -11.19
N TRP A 101 -20.05 2.71 -9.98
CA TRP A 101 -20.86 2.81 -8.77
C TRP A 101 -21.36 4.24 -8.57
N LYS A 102 -22.67 4.40 -8.46
CA LYS A 102 -23.31 5.70 -8.16
C LYS A 102 -23.47 5.90 -6.66
N TRP A 103 -23.65 4.82 -5.92
CA TRP A 103 -23.79 4.80 -4.48
C TRP A 103 -22.59 4.12 -3.82
N THR A 104 -22.24 4.58 -2.62
CA THR A 104 -21.19 3.97 -1.80
C THR A 104 -21.70 3.81 -0.38
N MET A 105 -21.63 2.58 0.13
CA MET A 105 -21.95 2.26 1.52
C MET A 105 -20.80 2.68 2.43
N CYS A 106 -21.13 3.36 3.52
CA CYS A 106 -20.14 3.70 4.55
C CYS A 106 -19.80 2.49 5.42
N LEU A 107 -18.51 2.18 5.60
CA LEU A 107 -18.08 1.05 6.43
C LEU A 107 -18.13 1.33 7.93
N ARG A 108 -18.42 2.58 8.35
CA ARG A 108 -18.63 2.96 9.76
C ARG A 108 -20.10 2.96 10.16
N CYS A 109 -20.94 3.68 9.41
CA CYS A 109 -22.36 3.83 9.75
C CYS A 109 -23.30 2.94 8.92
N PHE A 110 -22.78 2.21 7.93
CA PHE A 110 -23.55 1.34 7.02
C PHE A 110 -24.61 2.05 6.18
N GLY A 111 -24.69 3.38 6.24
CA GLY A 111 -25.56 4.18 5.37
C GLY A 111 -25.01 4.27 3.93
N TRP A 112 -25.92 4.33 2.97
CA TRP A 112 -25.61 4.57 1.56
C TRP A 112 -25.72 6.05 1.24
N ALA A 113 -24.75 6.57 0.50
CA ALA A 113 -24.80 7.93 -0.05
C ALA A 113 -24.28 7.93 -1.48
N LEU A 114 -24.66 8.96 -2.26
CA LEU A 114 -24.11 9.13 -3.60
C LEU A 114 -22.59 9.25 -3.51
N HIS A 115 -21.88 8.53 -4.38
CA HIS A 115 -20.42 8.52 -4.39
C HIS A 115 -19.85 9.94 -4.56
N ALA A 116 -20.50 10.79 -5.35
CA ALA A 116 -20.14 12.18 -5.55
C ALA A 116 -20.19 13.03 -4.25
N ASP A 117 -21.11 12.72 -3.33
CA ASP A 117 -21.30 13.50 -2.08
C ASP A 117 -20.20 13.24 -1.04
N TRP A 118 -19.36 12.22 -1.26
CA TRP A 118 -18.21 11.92 -0.40
C TRP A 118 -17.05 12.89 -0.57
N TYR A 119 -16.95 13.57 -1.71
CA TYR A 119 -15.89 14.53 -2.02
C TYR A 119 -16.26 15.91 -1.45
N LYS A 120 -15.38 16.49 -0.62
CA LYS A 120 -15.55 17.79 0.04
C LYS A 120 -14.56 18.84 -0.45
#